data_AF-A0A937VB70-F1
#
_entry.id   AF-A0A937VB70-F1
#
_cell.length_a   1.000
_cell.length_b   1.000
_cell.length_c   1.000
_cell.angle_alpha   90.00
_cell.angle_beta   90.00
_cell.angle_gamma   90.00
#
_symmetry.space_group_name_H-M   'P 1'
#
loop_
_entity.id
_entity.type
_entity.pdbx_description
1 polymer ?
#
loop_
_entity_poly.entity_id
_entity_poly.type
_entity_poly.pdbx_seq_one_letter_code
_entity_poly.pdbx_strand_id
1 'polypeptide(L)'
;MPGLRDEHALEAALARSPQRHAYEPTADIAELAAAYGFGLASDHPFVDGNKRIAFVTMAVFAGLNGHEIEAPEDEVVGIILPLAAGELSEPELATWLRSRLRAVS
;
A
#
# COMPACT_ATOMS: atom_id res chain seq x y z
N MET A 1 -6.09 -14.50 20.42
CA MET A 1 -6.29 -13.04 20.53
C MET A 1 -6.71 -12.54 19.17
N PRO A 2 -7.76 -11.71 19.02
CA PRO A 2 -8.09 -11.15 17.72
C PRO A 2 -7.03 -10.09 17.39
N GLY A 3 -6.27 -10.28 16.32
CA GLY A 3 -5.18 -9.37 15.92
C GLY A 3 -5.66 -8.02 15.34
N LEU A 4 -6.97 -7.87 15.20
CA LEU A 4 -7.63 -6.68 14.67
C LEU A 4 -7.92 -5.70 15.81
N ARG A 5 -7.50 -4.45 15.63
CA ARG A 5 -7.80 -3.34 16.52
C ARG A 5 -9.11 -2.67 16.13
N ASP A 6 -9.32 -2.45 14.84
CA ASP A 6 -10.49 -1.77 14.30
C ASP A 6 -10.86 -2.34 12.93
N GLU A 7 -12.01 -3.01 12.88
CA GLU A 7 -12.56 -3.61 11.66
C GLU A 7 -13.03 -2.57 10.65
N HIS A 8 -13.59 -1.45 11.12
CA HIS A 8 -14.05 -0.37 10.23
C HIS A 8 -12.85 0.34 9.60
N ALA A 9 -11.77 0.52 10.35
CA ALA A 9 -10.52 1.04 9.80
C ALA A 9 -9.94 0.12 8.71
N LEU A 10 -10.04 -1.20 8.90
CA LEU A 10 -9.59 -2.17 7.90
C LEU A 10 -10.46 -2.09 6.63
N GLU A 11 -11.78 -2.10 6.78
CA GLU A 11 -12.71 -1.97 5.65
C GLU A 11 -12.49 -0.66 4.89
N ALA A 12 -12.31 0.45 5.62
CA ALA A 12 -12.02 1.75 5.02
C ALA A 12 -10.70 1.72 4.23
N ALA A 13 -9.63 1.14 4.79
CA ALA A 13 -8.34 1.01 4.12
C ALA A 13 -8.44 0.15 2.84
N LEU A 14 -9.20 -0.94 2.87
CA LEU A 14 -9.40 -1.81 1.71
C LEU A 14 -10.31 -1.19 0.63
N ALA A 15 -11.22 -0.30 1.02
CA ALA A 15 -12.10 0.36 0.08
C ALA A 15 -11.40 1.45 -0.76
N ARG A 16 -10.22 1.95 -0.34
CA ARG A 16 -9.53 3.09 -0.98
C ARG A 16 -9.20 2.83 -2.45
N SER A 17 -8.63 1.67 -2.76
CA SER A 17 -8.21 1.35 -4.13
C SER A 17 -9.38 1.13 -5.10
N PRO A 18 -10.42 0.32 -4.78
CA PRO A 18 -11.62 0.23 -5.60
C PRO A 18 -12.34 1.57 -5.80
N GLN A 19 -12.43 2.39 -4.74
CA GLN A 19 -13.02 3.73 -4.84
C GLN A 19 -12.20 4.60 -5.78
N ARG A 20 -10.87 4.62 -5.63
CA ARG A 20 -9.99 5.38 -6.51
C ARG A 20 -10.16 4.98 -7.97
N HIS A 21 -10.19 3.69 -8.28
CA HIS A 21 -10.42 3.22 -9.64
C HIS A 21 -11.82 3.60 -10.18
N ALA A 22 -12.85 3.60 -9.34
CA ALA A 22 -14.19 4.01 -9.74
C ALA A 22 -14.28 5.51 -10.09
N TYR A 23 -13.56 6.37 -9.38
CA TYR A 23 -13.50 7.81 -9.65
C TYR A 23 -12.50 8.18 -10.76
N GLU A 24 -11.40 7.45 -10.85
CA GLU A 24 -10.31 7.65 -11.81
C GLU A 24 -9.95 6.31 -12.47
N PRO A 25 -10.70 5.90 -13.51
CA PRO A 25 -10.45 4.63 -14.20
C PRO A 25 -9.08 4.54 -14.89
N THR A 26 -8.43 5.69 -15.08
CA THR A 26 -7.09 5.82 -15.65
C THR A 26 -5.98 5.65 -14.62
N ALA A 27 -6.31 5.50 -13.33
CA ALA A 27 -5.32 5.30 -12.27
C ALA A 27 -4.50 4.04 -12.54
N ASP A 28 -3.18 4.18 -12.45
CA ASP A 28 -2.27 3.08 -12.74
C ASP A 28 -2.13 2.11 -11.54
N ILE A 29 -1.44 0.98 -11.76
CA ILE A 29 -1.24 -0.04 -10.72
C ILE A 29 -0.50 0.52 -9.51
N ALA A 30 0.42 1.47 -9.71
CA ALA A 30 1.17 2.06 -8.60
C ALA A 30 0.28 2.93 -7.71
N GLU A 31 -0.66 3.68 -8.30
CA GLU A 31 -1.64 4.47 -7.56
C GLU A 31 -2.62 3.62 -6.78
N LEU A 32 -3.11 2.54 -7.40
CA LEU A 32 -4.02 1.61 -6.75
C LEU A 32 -3.34 0.82 -5.64
N ALA A 33 -2.07 0.44 -5.81
CA ALA A 33 -1.26 -0.16 -4.75
C ALA A 33 -0.98 0.84 -3.62
N ALA A 34 -0.59 2.07 -3.95
CA ALA A 34 -0.32 3.12 -2.96
C ALA A 34 -1.55 3.41 -2.09
N ALA A 35 -2.76 3.43 -2.67
CA ALA A 35 -3.99 3.63 -1.93
C ALA A 35 -4.20 2.57 -0.83
N TYR A 36 -3.91 1.29 -1.11
CA TYR A 36 -3.93 0.23 -0.10
C TYR A 36 -2.85 0.43 0.96
N GLY A 37 -1.60 0.64 0.53
CA GLY A 37 -0.46 0.79 1.44
C GLY A 37 -0.64 1.97 2.40
N PHE A 38 -1.10 3.11 1.88
CA PHE A 38 -1.35 4.31 2.66
C PHE A 38 -2.45 4.11 3.70
N GLY A 39 -3.60 3.53 3.33
CA GLY A 39 -4.68 3.25 4.28
C GLY A 39 -4.26 2.29 5.39
N LEU A 40 -3.60 1.18 5.03
CA LEU A 40 -3.18 0.16 6.00
C LEU A 40 -2.06 0.66 6.93
N ALA A 41 -1.17 1.51 6.45
CA ALA A 41 -0.10 2.08 7.26
C ALA A 41 -0.61 3.21 8.17
N SER A 42 -1.54 4.04 7.70
CA SER A 42 -1.98 5.26 8.40
C SER A 42 -3.11 4.99 9.39
N ASP A 43 -4.09 4.15 9.03
CA ASP A 43 -5.31 3.95 9.82
C ASP A 43 -5.13 2.91 10.93
N HIS A 44 -3.97 2.25 10.99
CA HIS A 44 -3.56 1.29 12.03
C HIS A 44 -4.64 0.25 12.42
N PRO A 45 -5.26 -0.46 11.45
CA PRO A 45 -6.36 -1.38 11.74
C PRO A 45 -5.96 -2.59 12.60
N PHE A 46 -4.69 -2.95 12.66
CA PHE A 46 -4.17 -4.07 13.46
C PHE A 46 -3.48 -3.59 14.73
N VAL A 47 -3.44 -4.47 15.74
CA VAL A 47 -2.74 -4.22 17.00
C VAL A 47 -1.24 -4.05 16.79
N ASP A 48 -0.65 -4.82 15.88
CA ASP A 48 0.73 -4.71 15.42
C ASP A 48 0.83 -5.17 13.97
N GLY A 49 1.95 -4.88 13.31
CA GLY A 49 2.26 -5.40 11.98
C GLY A 49 1.72 -4.56 10.81
N ASN A 50 1.01 -3.46 11.07
CA ASN A 50 0.43 -2.57 10.04
C ASN A 50 1.42 -2.25 8.90
N LYS A 51 2.68 -1.92 9.24
CA LYS A 51 3.76 -1.66 8.27
C LYS A 51 4.03 -2.85 7.33
N ARG A 52 4.14 -4.05 7.91
CA ARG A 52 4.39 -5.30 7.15
C ARG A 52 3.18 -5.66 6.31
N ILE A 53 1.98 -5.51 6.87
CA ILE A 53 0.73 -5.79 6.17
C ILE A 53 0.56 -4.81 5.00
N ALA A 54 0.79 -3.52 5.19
CA ALA A 54 0.74 -2.52 4.13
C ALA A 54 1.68 -2.87 2.97
N PHE A 55 2.94 -3.21 3.26
CA PHE A 55 3.90 -3.62 2.23
C PHE A 55 3.48 -4.90 1.51
N VAL A 56 3.10 -5.95 2.26
CA VAL A 56 2.66 -7.22 1.67
C VAL A 56 1.41 -7.03 0.82
N THR A 57 0.44 -6.22 1.24
CA THR A 57 -0.75 -5.91 0.45
C THR A 57 -0.39 -5.22 -0.85
N MET A 58 0.53 -4.24 -0.83
CA MET A 58 1.02 -3.61 -2.07
C MET A 58 1.69 -4.61 -3.00
N ALA A 59 2.56 -5.47 -2.47
CA ALA A 59 3.28 -6.47 -3.25
C ALA A 59 2.34 -7.53 -3.85
N VAL A 60 1.38 -8.03 -3.07
CA VAL A 60 0.38 -9.00 -3.54
C VAL A 60 -0.53 -8.37 -4.60
N PHE A 61 -1.00 -7.13 -4.37
CA PHE A 61 -1.82 -6.43 -5.36
C PHE A 61 -1.06 -6.21 -6.67
N ALA A 62 0.20 -5.77 -6.61
CA ALA A 62 1.06 -5.66 -7.78
C ALA A 62 1.19 -7.00 -8.50
N GLY A 63 1.45 -8.09 -7.77
CA GLY A 63 1.58 -9.45 -8.31
C GLY A 63 0.33 -9.94 -9.03
N LEU A 64 -0.86 -9.69 -8.45
CA LEU A 64 -2.14 -10.00 -9.09
C LEU A 64 -2.38 -9.22 -10.38
N ASN A 65 -1.70 -8.08 -10.55
CA ASN A 65 -1.73 -7.25 -11.75
C ASN A 65 -0.52 -7.46 -12.67
N GLY A 66 0.24 -8.54 -12.48
CA GLY A 66 1.38 -8.89 -13.35
C GLY A 66 2.65 -8.08 -13.08
N HIS A 67 2.78 -7.51 -11.87
CA HIS A 67 3.96 -6.74 -11.48
C HIS A 67 4.61 -7.25 -10.19
N GLU A 68 5.92 -7.03 -10.05
CA GLU A 68 6.67 -7.24 -8.81
C GLU A 68 7.27 -5.91 -8.33
N ILE A 69 7.37 -5.72 -7.01
CA ILE A 69 8.09 -4.59 -6.42
C ILE A 69 9.55 -4.99 -6.24
N GLU A 70 10.43 -4.46 -7.09
CA GLU A 70 11.87 -4.71 -7.06
C GLU A 70 12.58 -3.58 -6.29
N ALA A 71 12.83 -3.78 -5.00
CA ALA A 71 13.58 -2.86 -4.15
C ALA A 71 14.35 -3.61 -3.05
N PRO A 72 15.55 -3.15 -2.66
CA PRO A 72 16.25 -3.72 -1.52
C PRO A 72 15.53 -3.40 -0.20
N GLU A 73 15.75 -4.23 0.82
CA GLU A 73 15.02 -4.16 2.10
C GLU A 73 15.16 -2.81 2.80
N ASP A 74 16.36 -2.23 2.79
CA ASP A 74 16.65 -0.92 3.39
C ASP A 74 15.83 0.20 2.73
N GLU A 75 15.63 0.12 1.42
CA GLU A 75 14.78 1.07 0.68
C GLU A 75 13.29 0.89 1.02
N VAL A 76 12.82 -0.36 1.13
CA VAL A 76 11.43 -0.65 1.56
C VAL A 76 11.19 -0.12 2.97
N VAL A 77 12.15 -0.31 3.88
CA VAL A 77 12.06 0.26 5.24
C VAL A 77 12.07 1.79 5.16
N GLY A 78 12.90 2.37 4.30
CA GLY A 78 13.02 3.80 4.06
C GLY A 78 11.74 4.46 3.55
N ILE A 79 10.88 3.74 2.80
CA ILE A 79 9.59 4.29 2.33
C ILE A 79 8.45 4.02 3.32
N ILE A 80 8.43 2.87 3.99
CA ILE A 80 7.34 2.46 4.89
C ILE A 80 7.38 3.19 6.23
N LEU A 81 8.57 3.54 6.76
CA LEU A 81 8.68 4.26 8.02
C LEU A 81 8.09 5.68 7.96
N PRO A 82 8.48 6.54 7.00
CA PRO A 82 7.87 7.87 6.83
C PRO A 82 6.37 7.79 6.53
N LEU A 83 5.93 6.78 5.75
CA LEU A 83 4.51 6.55 5.48
C LEU A 83 3.72 6.33 6.76
N ALA A 84 4.18 5.42 7.63
CA ALA A 84 3.52 5.13 8.90
C ALA A 84 3.61 6.30 9.90
N ALA A 85 4.61 7.17 9.77
CA ALA A 85 4.74 8.40 10.54
C ALA A 85 3.86 9.54 10.02
N GLY A 86 3.21 9.39 8.86
CA GLY A 86 2.46 10.46 8.20
C GLY A 86 3.33 11.53 7.55
N GLU A 87 4.61 11.24 7.35
CA GLU A 87 5.62 12.12 6.74
C GLU A 87 5.73 11.91 5.22
N LEU A 88 5.11 10.86 4.69
CA LEU A 88 5.07 10.54 3.27
C LEU A 88 3.63 10.39 2.79
N SER A 89 3.31 11.09 1.71
CA SER A 89 1.97 11.15 1.14
C SER A 89 1.66 9.99 0.19
N GLU A 90 0.38 9.70 -0.01
CA GLU A 90 -0.08 8.68 -0.97
C GLU A 90 0.47 8.88 -2.40
N PRO A 91 0.53 10.11 -2.96
CA PRO A 91 1.13 10.34 -4.28
C PRO A 91 2.66 10.12 -4.32
N GLU A 92 3.38 10.43 -3.24
CA GLU A 92 4.81 10.14 -3.13
C GLU A 92 5.07 8.63 -3.10
N LEU A 93 4.24 7.88 -2.37
CA LEU A 93 4.28 6.41 -2.36
C LEU A 93 4.03 5.84 -3.75
N ALA A 94 3.01 6.34 -4.47
CA ALA A 94 2.72 5.93 -5.85
C ALA A 94 3.91 6.23 -6.78
N THR A 95 4.57 7.37 -6.61
CA THR A 95 5.76 7.75 -7.40
C THR A 95 6.91 6.78 -7.15
N TRP A 96 7.17 6.44 -5.88
CA TRP A 96 8.17 5.45 -5.53
C TRP A 96 7.85 4.09 -6.14
N LEU A 97 6.60 3.61 -6.00
CA LEU A 97 6.15 2.34 -6.57
C LEU A 97 6.34 2.28 -8.08
N ARG A 98 6.00 3.33 -8.85
CA ARG A 98 6.23 3.35 -10.31
C ARG A 98 7.69 3.08 -10.69
N SER A 99 8.64 3.56 -9.88
CA SER A 99 10.07 3.34 -10.14
C SER A 99 10.54 1.91 -9.85
N ARG A 100 9.82 1.19 -8.99
CA ARG A 100 10.15 -0.15 -8.48
C ARG A 100 9.28 -1.27 -9.03
N LEU A 101 8.15 -0.95 -9.68
CA LEU A 101 7.35 -1.95 -10.35
C LEU A 101 8.08 -2.49 -11.59
N ARG A 102 8.08 -3.82 -11.72
CA ARG A 102 8.56 -4.55 -12.90
C ARG A 102 7.47 -5.47 -13.38
N ALA A 103 7.28 -5.56 -14.68
CA ALA A 103 6.37 -6.56 -15.24
C ALA A 103 6.96 -7.95 -15.04
N VAL A 104 6.16 -8.88 -14.52
CA VAL A 104 6.51 -10.29 -14.45
C VAL A 104 6.18 -10.90 -15.81
N SER A 105 7.22 -11.39 -16.52
CA SER A 105 7.07 -12.09 -17.82
C SER A 105 6.75 -13.57 -17.65
#